data_AF-A0A7X5SBG8-F1
#
_entry.id   AF-A0A7X5SBG8-F1
#
_cell.length_a   1.000
_cell.length_b   1.000
_cell.length_c   1.000
_cell.angle_alpha   90.00
_cell.angle_beta   90.00
_cell.angle_gamma   90.00
#
_symmetry.space_group_name_H-M   'P 1'
#
loop_
_entity.id
_entity.type
_entity.pdbx_description
1 polymer ?
#
loop_
_entity_poly.entity_id
_entity_poly.type
_entity_poly.pdbx_seq_one_letter_code
_entity_poly.pdbx_strand_id
1 'polypeptide(L)'
;MPSSPATSPASARLRWREKLGYGAGDLGLNLYWANISAFLLIFYTDTMHLPAAAVGTMILLTKIADAIADPAMGALADRTRSR
;
A
#
# COMPACT_ATOMS: atom_id res chain seq x y z
N MET A 1 25.76 17.84 -40.18
CA MET A 1 25.62 16.63 -39.34
C MET A 1 24.12 16.44 -39.06
N PRO A 2 23.45 15.45 -39.67
CA PRO A 2 22.02 15.24 -39.45
C PRO A 2 21.79 14.59 -38.07
N SER A 3 20.75 15.09 -37.41
CA SER A 3 20.26 14.84 -36.06
C SER A 3 19.92 13.37 -35.76
N SER A 4 20.42 12.84 -34.63
CA SER A 4 19.96 11.59 -34.04
C SER A 4 18.45 11.65 -33.74
N PRO A 5 17.64 10.65 -34.15
CA PRO A 5 16.24 10.59 -33.79
C PRO A 5 16.11 10.18 -32.32
N ALA A 6 15.47 11.02 -31.51
CA ALA A 6 15.02 10.65 -30.18
C ALA A 6 13.91 9.60 -30.32
N THR A 7 14.22 8.34 -30.03
CA THR A 7 13.23 7.26 -29.97
C THR A 7 12.26 7.54 -28.82
N SER A 8 11.12 8.15 -29.12
CA SER A 8 10.00 8.27 -28.18
C SER A 8 9.59 6.87 -27.74
N PRO A 9 9.38 6.59 -26.44
CA PRO A 9 8.86 5.30 -26.02
C PRO A 9 7.44 5.19 -26.58
N ALA A 10 7.28 4.34 -27.60
CA ALA A 10 5.96 3.97 -28.09
C ALA A 10 5.13 3.52 -26.89
N SER A 11 3.92 4.06 -26.75
CA SER A 11 2.98 3.68 -25.70
C SER A 11 2.74 2.17 -25.77
N ALA A 12 3.45 1.39 -24.97
CA ALA A 12 3.22 -0.03 -24.83
C ALA A 12 1.86 -0.18 -24.15
N ARG A 13 0.80 -0.34 -24.94
CA ARG A 13 -0.55 -0.58 -24.41
C ARG A 13 -0.51 -1.89 -23.62
N LEU A 14 -0.62 -1.78 -22.30
CA LEU A 14 -0.75 -2.92 -21.39
C LEU A 14 -1.84 -3.86 -21.88
N ARG A 15 -1.51 -5.15 -22.01
CA ARG A 15 -2.46 -6.18 -22.45
C ARG A 15 -3.61 -6.23 -21.45
N TRP A 16 -4.83 -6.46 -21.93
CA TRP A 16 -6.02 -6.59 -21.08
C TRP A 16 -5.85 -7.60 -19.94
N ARG A 17 -5.08 -8.67 -20.16
CA ARG A 17 -4.74 -9.67 -19.14
C ARG A 17 -3.85 -9.13 -18.03
N GLU A 18 -2.90 -8.25 -18.34
CA GLU A 18 -2.04 -7.60 -17.33
C GLU A 18 -2.85 -6.61 -16.50
N LYS A 19 -3.77 -5.86 -17.12
CA LYS A 19 -4.69 -4.97 -16.41
C LYS A 19 -5.62 -5.73 -15.45
N LEU A 20 -6.18 -6.85 -15.90
CA LEU A 20 -7.05 -7.69 -15.07
C LEU A 20 -6.26 -8.38 -13.96
N GLY A 21 -5.05 -8.88 -14.23
CA GLY A 21 -4.18 -9.49 -13.22
C GLY A 21 -3.73 -8.49 -12.16
N TYR A 22 -3.33 -7.28 -12.58
CA TYR A 22 -2.98 -6.19 -11.67
C TYR A 22 -4.19 -5.75 -10.83
N GLY A 23 -5.34 -5.55 -11.47
CA GLY A 23 -6.58 -5.19 -10.77
C GLY A 23 -7.04 -6.27 -9.79
N ALA A 24 -6.97 -7.54 -10.15
CA ALA A 24 -7.31 -8.64 -9.24
C ALA A 24 -6.36 -8.71 -8.03
N GLY A 25 -5.06 -8.48 -8.24
CA GLY A 25 -4.08 -8.40 -7.15
C GLY A 25 -4.31 -7.19 -6.24
N ASP A 26 -4.55 -6.02 -6.82
CA ASP A 26 -4.85 -4.78 -6.09
C ASP A 26 -6.14 -4.91 -5.26
N LEU A 27 -7.19 -5.49 -5.84
CA LEU A 27 -8.44 -5.79 -5.13
C LEU A 27 -8.22 -6.76 -3.96
N GLY A 28 -7.45 -7.83 -4.17
CA GLY A 28 -7.13 -8.80 -3.12
C GLY A 28 -6.36 -8.17 -1.96
N LEU A 29 -5.35 -7.34 -2.27
CA LEU A 29 -4.56 -6.63 -1.28
C LEU A 29 -5.40 -5.61 -0.51
N ASN A 30 -6.21 -4.81 -1.20
CA ASN A 30 -7.12 -3.87 -0.57
C ASN A 30 -8.14 -4.56 0.32
N LEU A 31 -8.74 -5.66 -0.16
CA LEU A 31 -9.71 -6.43 0.61
C LEU A 31 -9.08 -6.99 1.89
N TYR A 32 -7.88 -7.56 1.77
CA TYR A 32 -7.12 -8.05 2.91
C TYR A 32 -6.85 -6.93 3.93
N TRP A 33 -6.34 -5.79 3.46
CA TRP A 33 -6.00 -4.66 4.33
C TRP A 33 -7.24 -4.08 5.03
N ALA A 34 -8.34 -3.92 4.29
CA ALA A 34 -9.61 -3.44 4.84
C ALA A 34 -10.19 -4.43 5.87
N ASN A 35 -10.13 -5.74 5.60
CA ASN A 35 -10.60 -6.76 6.54
C ASN A 35 -9.80 -6.74 7.84
N ILE A 36 -8.47 -6.75 7.76
CA ILE A 36 -7.58 -6.71 8.93
C ILE A 36 -7.86 -5.44 9.74
N SER A 37 -7.98 -4.29 9.08
CA SER A 37 -8.20 -3.00 9.75
C SER A 37 -9.51 -2.96 10.52
N ALA A 38 -10.59 -3.49 9.95
CA ALA A 38 -11.89 -3.55 10.62
C ALA A 38 -11.92 -4.61 11.73
N PHE A 39 -11.35 -5.79 11.45
CA PHE A 39 -11.34 -6.91 12.38
C PHE A 39 -10.51 -6.62 13.63
N LEU A 40 -9.39 -5.92 13.51
CA LEU A 40 -8.49 -5.64 14.64
C LEU A 40 -9.18 -4.85 15.76
N LEU A 41 -10.00 -3.86 15.41
CA LEU A 41 -10.78 -3.06 16.36
C LEU A 41 -11.82 -3.91 17.10
N ILE A 42 -12.56 -4.73 16.34
CA ILE A 42 -13.59 -5.63 16.86
C ILE A 42 -12.96 -6.68 17.75
N PHE A 43 -11.83 -7.27 17.35
CA PHE A 43 -11.12 -8.27 18.14
C PHE A 43 -10.67 -7.71 19.50
N TYR A 44 -10.09 -6.51 19.53
CA TYR A 44 -9.66 -5.92 20.80
C TYR A 44 -10.83 -5.52 21.70
N THR A 45 -11.94 -5.05 21.14
CA THR A 45 -13.09 -4.61 21.93
C THR A 45 -13.99 -5.77 22.36
N ASP A 46 -14.32 -6.68 21.44
CA ASP A 46 -15.33 -7.73 21.65
C ASP A 46 -14.72 -9.07 22.10
N THR A 47 -13.48 -9.38 21.72
CA THR A 47 -12.82 -10.63 22.16
C THR A 47 -12.00 -10.42 23.42
N MET A 48 -11.15 -9.38 23.42
CA MET A 48 -10.30 -9.07 24.57
C MET A 48 -10.99 -8.19 25.63
N HIS A 49 -12.21 -7.72 25.37
CA HIS A 49 -13.00 -6.90 26.30
C HIS A 49 -12.24 -5.64 26.77
N LEU A 50 -11.37 -5.09 25.92
CA LEU A 50 -10.63 -3.88 26.23
C LEU A 50 -11.55 -2.65 26.09
N PRO A 51 -11.41 -1.65 26.98
CA PRO A 51 -12.18 -0.42 26.85
C PRO A 51 -11.83 0.28 25.53
N ALA A 52 -12.85 0.75 24.81
CA ALA A 52 -12.70 1.38 23.49
C ALA A 52 -11.71 2.55 23.50
N ALA A 53 -11.62 3.28 24.61
CA ALA A 53 -10.63 4.34 24.80
C ALA A 53 -9.18 3.83 24.70
N ALA A 54 -8.86 2.68 25.30
CA ALA A 54 -7.53 2.10 25.24
C ALA A 54 -7.21 1.61 23.82
N VAL A 55 -8.15 0.91 23.17
CA VAL A 55 -7.97 0.44 21.79
C VAL A 55 -7.80 1.61 20.82
N GLY A 56 -8.58 2.68 20.99
CA GLY A 56 -8.43 3.92 20.22
C GLY A 56 -7.05 4.55 20.37
N THR A 57 -6.49 4.56 21.59
CA THR A 57 -5.11 5.04 21.80
C THR A 57 -4.07 4.14 21.15
N MET A 58 -4.25 2.81 21.18
CA MET A 58 -3.34 1.87 20.51
C MET A 58 -3.34 2.08 18.99
N ILE A 59 -4.52 2.21 18.38
CA ILE A 59 -4.64 2.49 16.95
C ILE A 59 -4.03 3.86 16.62
N LEU A 60 -4.26 4.88 17.45
CA LEU A 60 -3.63 6.19 17.24
C LEU A 60 -2.09 6.10 17.23
N LEU A 61 -1.52 5.35 18.18
CA LEU A 61 -0.08 5.14 18.25
C LEU A 61 0.45 4.38 17.02
N THR A 62 -0.25 3.34 16.55
CA THR A 62 0.15 2.63 15.33
C THR A 62 0.07 3.53 14.11
N LYS A 63 -0.94 4.42 14.00
CA LYS A 63 -1.00 5.40 12.90
C LYS A 63 0.13 6.43 12.93
N ILE A 64 0.59 6.85 14.10
CA ILE A 64 1.77 7.73 14.20
C ILE A 64 3.03 6.97 13.75
N ALA A 65 3.17 5.70 14.15
CA ALA A 65 4.27 4.87 13.70
C ALA A 65 4.25 4.66 12.18
N ASP A 66 3.09 4.33 11.61
CA ASP A 66 2.88 4.20 10.16
C ASP A 66 3.25 5.52 9.44
N ALA A 67 2.84 6.67 9.99
CA ALA A 67 3.16 7.99 9.40
C ALA A 67 4.67 8.29 9.31
N ILE A 68 5.51 7.61 10.09
CA ILE A 68 6.97 7.70 10.02
C ILE A 68 7.54 6.58 9.15
N ALA A 69 7.02 5.36 9.32
CA ALA A 69 7.47 4.18 8.60
C ALA A 69 7.20 4.29 7.09
N ASP A 70 6.05 4.84 6.69
CA ASP A 70 5.65 4.95 5.29
C ASP A 70 6.60 5.88 4.50
N PRO A 71 6.93 7.11 4.96
CA PRO A 71 7.97 7.92 4.32
C PRO A 71 9.36 7.30 4.37
N ALA A 72 9.72 6.61 5.45
CA ALA A 72 11.02 5.95 5.57
C ALA A 72 11.16 4.81 4.55
N MET A 73 10.12 3.99 4.41
CA MET A 73 10.05 2.93 3.39
C MET A 73 10.01 3.52 1.98
N GLY A 74 9.31 4.63 1.77
CA GLY A 74 9.34 5.37 0.50
C GLY A 74 10.75 5.88 0.15
N ALA A 75 11.44 6.49 1.12
CA ALA A 75 12.81 6.97 0.94
C ALA A 75 13.82 5.83 0.73
N LEU A 76 13.59 4.67 1.36
CA LEU A 76 14.39 3.47 1.14
C LEU A 76 14.14 2.90 -0.26
N ALA A 77 12.88 2.83 -0.70
CA ALA A 77 12.52 2.41 -2.06
C ALA A 77 13.14 3.33 -3.12
N ASP A 78 13.10 4.65 -2.92
CA ASP A 78 13.74 5.64 -3.79
C ASP A 78 15.27 5.48 -3.87
N ARG A 79 15.91 5.04 -2.78
CA ARG A 79 17.35 4.76 -2.75
C ARG A 79 17.71 3.40 -3.34
N THR A 80 16.74 2.50 -3.46
CA THR A 80 16.95 1.19 -4.07
C THR A 80 16.70 1.32 -5.57
N ARG A 81 17.70 1.75 -6.33
CA ARG A 81 17.73 1.63 -7.80
C ARG A 81 17.63 0.14 -8.17
N SER A 82 16.41 -0.39 -8.29
CA SER A 82 16.16 -1.57 -9.10
C SER A 82 16.55 -1.24 -10.53
N ARG A 83 17.50 -2.01 -11.05
CA ARG A 83 17.91 -2.01 -12.44
C ARG A 83 16.82 -2.60 -13.33
#